data_AF-A0A1B9F9B0-F1
#
_entry.id   AF-A0A1B9F9B0-F1
#
_cell.length_a   1.000
_cell.length_b   1.000
_cell.length_c   1.000
_cell.angle_alpha   90.00
_cell.angle_beta   90.00
_cell.angle_gamma   90.00
#
_symmetry.space_group_name_H-M   'P 1'
#
loop_
_entity.id
_entity.type
_entity.pdbx_description
1 polymer ?
#
loop_
_entity_poly.entity_id
_entity_poly.type
_entity_poly.pdbx_seq_one_letter_code
_entity_poly.pdbx_strand_id
1 'polypeptide(L)'
;MAKDCMNSAWFKEHRDFFVTRVVQDFLKSYAYLASLEDAFFQKEPLFRQLNELVGNQEEKGILWRLKDRCHQLWRDIDPDVDPDAFFFDWMVGTLFHEAMKLKENAYMLERYAPSYEIALMKVPDDSNSRKYKRFFEETLQDMDRGMERIRCLYKNAAQRLLHLIKRERENGILIRMLLEDIERAQKFLMEKGDCLLSWLFPEGIHLAYLIAGESYLEGGWYVEARMSFEEVLKIAPDCYEAKKGLQLLEKRLKEMALYGAGYLVKDRVKLVSCTSS
;
A
#
# COMPACT_ATOMS: atom_id res chain seq x y z
N MET A 1 23.49 -8.63 13.78
CA MET A 1 23.63 -7.17 13.64
C MET A 1 22.32 -6.44 13.25
N ALA A 2 21.19 -7.12 12.98
CA ALA A 2 19.92 -6.44 12.64
C ALA A 2 18.98 -6.16 13.84
N LYS A 3 19.31 -6.64 15.05
CA LYS A 3 18.44 -6.50 16.23
C LYS A 3 18.53 -5.14 16.94
N ASP A 4 19.64 -4.42 16.80
CA ASP A 4 19.86 -3.16 17.54
C ASP A 4 19.27 -1.91 16.85
N CYS A 5 18.80 -2.03 15.60
CA CYS A 5 18.20 -0.91 14.87
C CYS A 5 16.70 -0.71 15.20
N MET A 6 16.02 -1.74 15.72
CA MET A 6 14.56 -1.79 15.81
C MET A 6 13.99 -1.03 17.01
N ASN A 7 14.83 -0.75 18.02
CA ASN A 7 14.49 0.10 19.16
C ASN A 7 15.18 1.47 19.09
N SER A 8 15.73 1.82 17.92
CA SER A 8 16.38 3.10 17.72
C SER A 8 15.36 4.23 17.78
N ALA A 9 15.75 5.36 18.37
CA ALA A 9 14.93 6.58 18.39
C ALA A 9 14.45 6.97 16.99
N TRP A 10 15.29 6.71 15.97
CA TRP A 10 14.99 6.95 14.56
C TRP A 10 13.75 6.19 14.07
N PHE A 11 13.61 4.90 14.41
CA PHE A 11 12.46 4.11 13.96
C PHE A 11 11.16 4.59 14.59
N LYS A 12 11.20 4.99 15.87
CA LYS A 12 10.04 5.56 16.56
C LYS A 12 9.64 6.90 15.95
N GLU A 13 10.62 7.72 15.58
CA GLU A 13 10.41 9.02 14.92
C GLU A 13 9.82 8.87 13.50
N HIS A 14 10.13 7.78 12.80
CA HIS A 14 9.69 7.56 11.40
C HIS A 14 8.60 6.51 11.25
N ARG A 15 8.03 6.02 12.36
CA ARG A 15 7.05 4.93 12.37
C ARG A 15 5.85 5.23 11.49
N ASP A 16 5.36 6.47 11.52
CA ASP A 16 4.22 6.93 10.74
C ASP A 16 4.38 6.71 9.24
N PHE A 17 5.59 6.95 8.74
CA PHE A 17 5.93 6.68 7.34
C PHE A 17 5.91 5.19 7.04
N PHE A 18 6.48 4.34 7.91
CA PHE A 18 6.48 2.88 7.71
C PHE A 18 5.08 2.29 7.70
N VAL A 19 4.23 2.70 8.65
CA VAL A 19 2.81 2.30 8.68
C VAL A 19 2.12 2.71 7.38
N THR A 20 2.29 3.97 6.95
CA THR A 20 1.71 4.46 5.69
C THR A 20 2.16 3.62 4.49
N ARG A 21 3.44 3.24 4.44
CA ARG A 21 3.97 2.39 3.36
C ARG A 21 3.36 0.99 3.36
N VAL A 22 3.15 0.39 4.54
CA VAL A 22 2.46 -0.90 4.62
C VAL A 22 1.04 -0.80 4.08
N VAL A 23 0.27 0.21 4.50
CA VAL A 23 -1.11 0.38 4.01
C VAL A 23 -1.13 0.58 2.50
N GLN A 24 -0.24 1.42 1.99
CA GLN A 24 -0.12 1.67 0.55
C GLN A 24 0.25 0.40 -0.23
N ASP A 25 1.23 -0.36 0.24
CA ASP A 25 1.68 -1.59 -0.42
C ASP A 25 0.60 -2.68 -0.35
N PHE A 26 -0.15 -2.78 0.76
CA PHE A 26 -1.29 -3.69 0.90
C PHE A 26 -2.42 -3.36 -0.08
N LEU A 27 -2.83 -2.09 -0.17
CA LEU A 27 -3.88 -1.68 -1.11
C LEU A 27 -3.48 -1.93 -2.56
N LYS A 28 -2.21 -1.71 -2.91
CA LYS A 28 -1.67 -2.00 -4.24
C LYS A 28 -1.65 -3.51 -4.52
N SER A 29 -1.19 -4.32 -3.57
CA SER A 29 -1.11 -5.77 -3.77
C SER A 29 -2.50 -6.41 -3.81
N TYR A 30 -3.47 -5.89 -3.05
CA TYR A 30 -4.86 -6.33 -3.10
C TYR A 30 -5.54 -5.88 -4.41
N ALA A 31 -5.26 -4.67 -4.90
CA ALA A 31 -5.71 -4.26 -6.23
C ALA A 31 -5.14 -5.16 -7.34
N TYR A 32 -3.87 -5.56 -7.22
CA TYR A 32 -3.23 -6.48 -8.15
C TYR A 32 -3.88 -7.87 -8.14
N LEU A 33 -4.38 -8.34 -6.98
CA LEU A 33 -5.14 -9.59 -6.90
C LEU A 33 -6.36 -9.57 -7.82
N ALA A 34 -7.10 -8.46 -7.87
CA ALA A 34 -8.30 -8.39 -8.72
C ALA A 34 -7.94 -8.62 -10.20
N SER A 35 -6.84 -8.04 -10.69
CA SER A 35 -6.34 -8.30 -12.04
C SER A 35 -5.86 -9.74 -12.24
N LEU A 36 -5.29 -10.36 -11.20
CA LEU A 36 -4.89 -11.77 -11.22
C LEU A 36 -6.10 -12.71 -11.25
N GLU A 37 -7.16 -12.39 -10.51
CA GLU A 37 -8.43 -13.14 -10.51
C GLU A 37 -9.11 -13.06 -11.88
N ASP A 38 -9.11 -11.88 -12.50
CA ASP A 38 -9.63 -11.69 -13.87
C ASP A 38 -8.87 -12.57 -14.87
N ALA A 39 -7.53 -12.53 -14.85
CA ALA A 39 -6.70 -13.37 -15.71
C ALA A 39 -6.95 -14.87 -15.45
N PHE A 40 -7.11 -15.27 -14.19
CA PHE A 40 -7.39 -16.66 -13.82
C PHE A 40 -8.75 -17.12 -14.35
N PHE A 41 -9.77 -16.28 -14.23
CA PHE A 41 -11.11 -16.56 -14.76
C PHE A 41 -11.11 -16.67 -16.28
N GLN A 42 -10.33 -15.84 -16.98
CA GLN A 42 -10.14 -15.91 -18.43
C GLN A 42 -9.21 -17.04 -18.88
N LYS A 43 -8.66 -17.84 -17.94
CA LYS A 43 -7.69 -18.91 -18.19
C LYS A 43 -6.43 -18.42 -18.92
N GLU A 44 -6.04 -17.18 -18.65
CA GLU A 44 -4.79 -16.62 -19.15
C GLU A 44 -3.60 -17.21 -18.38
N PRO A 45 -2.41 -17.27 -18.99
CA PRO A 45 -1.18 -17.57 -18.28
C PRO A 45 -1.00 -16.61 -17.09
N LEU A 46 -0.68 -17.17 -15.92
CA LEU A 46 -0.57 -16.45 -14.65
C LEU A 46 0.85 -16.33 -14.13
N PHE A 47 1.80 -17.13 -14.63
CA PHE A 47 3.15 -17.21 -14.08
C PHE A 47 3.81 -15.84 -14.04
N ARG A 48 3.66 -15.04 -15.10
CA ARG A 48 4.23 -13.69 -15.17
C ARG A 48 3.66 -12.80 -14.07
N GLN A 49 2.34 -12.76 -13.93
CA GLN A 49 1.64 -11.92 -12.96
C GLN A 49 1.98 -12.35 -11.52
N LEU A 50 2.02 -13.65 -11.26
CA LEU A 50 2.45 -14.21 -9.97
C LEU A 50 3.93 -13.89 -9.68
N ASN A 51 4.78 -13.89 -10.71
CA ASN A 51 6.17 -13.48 -10.57
C ASN A 51 6.32 -11.98 -10.31
N GLU A 52 5.47 -11.11 -10.87
CA GLU A 52 5.47 -9.67 -10.53
C GLU A 52 4.93 -9.41 -9.11
N LEU A 53 3.92 -10.18 -8.67
CA LEU A 53 3.36 -10.10 -7.33
C LEU A 53 4.39 -10.53 -6.27
N VAL A 54 5.05 -11.67 -6.49
CA VAL A 54 5.91 -12.32 -5.49
C VAL A 54 7.38 -12.02 -5.73
N GLY A 55 7.84 -12.15 -6.97
CA GLY A 55 9.25 -11.98 -7.35
C GLY A 55 10.13 -13.16 -6.96
N ASN A 56 11.42 -12.84 -6.85
CA ASN A 56 12.48 -13.74 -6.40
C ASN A 56 13.43 -12.98 -5.42
N GLN A 57 14.54 -13.61 -5.04
CA GLN A 57 15.48 -13.02 -4.07
C GLN A 57 16.19 -11.77 -4.60
N GLU A 58 16.46 -11.70 -5.90
CA GLU A 58 17.15 -10.60 -6.57
C GLU A 58 16.17 -9.45 -6.89
N GLU A 59 14.97 -9.80 -7.34
CA GLU A 59 13.91 -8.86 -7.71
C GLU A 59 12.61 -9.19 -6.95
N LYS A 60 12.39 -8.49 -5.83
CA LYS A 60 11.23 -8.70 -4.96
C LYS A 60 9.97 -8.10 -5.57
N GLY A 61 8.89 -8.86 -5.60
CA GLY A 61 7.56 -8.40 -6.01
C GLY A 61 6.87 -7.52 -4.95
N ILE A 62 5.69 -7.00 -5.29
CA ILE A 62 4.91 -6.09 -4.43
C ILE A 62 4.56 -6.76 -3.09
N LEU A 63 4.09 -8.01 -3.11
CA LEU A 63 3.70 -8.76 -1.92
C LEU A 63 4.90 -9.14 -1.05
N TRP A 64 6.06 -9.43 -1.66
CA TRP A 64 7.28 -9.66 -0.89
C TRP A 64 7.67 -8.39 -0.11
N ARG A 65 7.71 -7.23 -0.78
CA ARG A 65 8.06 -5.97 -0.12
C ARG A 65 7.09 -5.65 1.01
N LEU A 66 5.80 -5.87 0.81
CA LEU A 66 4.78 -5.74 1.85
C LEU A 66 5.10 -6.62 3.06
N LYS A 67 5.33 -7.92 2.83
CA LYS A 67 5.70 -8.89 3.87
C LYS A 67 6.96 -8.49 4.63
N ASP A 68 8.00 -8.02 3.94
CA ASP A 68 9.22 -7.55 4.61
C ASP A 68 8.96 -6.30 5.47
N ARG A 69 8.10 -5.38 5.04
CA ARG A 69 7.71 -4.21 5.85
C ARG A 69 6.86 -4.56 7.06
N CYS A 70 5.90 -5.48 6.92
CA CYS A 70 5.12 -5.97 8.06
C CYS A 70 6.05 -6.59 9.10
N HIS A 71 6.97 -7.46 8.68
CA HIS A 71 7.96 -8.06 9.57
C HIS A 71 8.85 -7.01 10.24
N GLN A 72 9.16 -5.90 9.57
CA GLN A 72 9.94 -4.82 10.17
C GLN A 72 9.18 -4.10 11.29
N LEU A 73 7.85 -3.99 11.18
CA LEU A 73 7.02 -3.30 12.16
C LEU A 73 6.56 -4.22 13.31
N TRP A 74 6.24 -5.49 13.02
CA TRP A 74 5.44 -6.31 13.92
C TRP A 74 5.94 -7.74 14.14
N ARG A 75 7.09 -8.15 13.59
CA ARG A 75 7.57 -9.55 13.73
C ARG A 75 7.64 -10.04 15.18
N ASP A 76 8.14 -9.19 16.06
CA ASP A 76 8.37 -9.53 17.47
C ASP A 76 7.28 -8.94 18.39
N ILE A 77 6.11 -8.61 17.82
CA ILE A 77 4.98 -8.09 18.60
C ILE A 77 4.41 -9.20 19.49
N ASP A 78 4.14 -8.87 20.74
CA ASP A 78 3.46 -9.79 21.66
C ASP A 78 1.97 -9.89 21.27
N PRO A 79 1.46 -11.09 20.93
CA PRO A 79 0.05 -11.29 20.59
C PRO A 79 -0.92 -10.87 21.71
N ASP A 80 -0.48 -10.91 22.97
CA ASP A 80 -1.30 -10.50 24.12
C ASP A 80 -1.39 -8.97 24.25
N VAL A 81 -0.42 -8.25 23.66
CA VAL A 81 -0.35 -6.77 23.68
C VAL A 81 -1.04 -6.16 22.46
N ASP A 82 -0.79 -6.71 21.27
CA ASP A 82 -1.34 -6.18 20.01
C ASP A 82 -1.74 -7.31 19.04
N PRO A 83 -2.90 -7.95 19.29
CA PRO A 83 -3.35 -9.09 18.49
C PRO A 83 -3.64 -8.72 17.03
N ASP A 84 -4.17 -7.52 16.75
CA ASP A 84 -4.46 -7.10 15.38
C ASP A 84 -3.17 -6.95 14.55
N ALA A 85 -2.11 -6.39 15.13
CA ALA A 85 -0.80 -6.29 14.48
C ALA A 85 -0.17 -7.66 14.23
N PHE A 86 -0.22 -8.55 15.24
CA PHE A 86 0.27 -9.91 15.12
C PHE A 86 -0.45 -10.67 13.99
N PHE A 87 -1.78 -10.68 14.01
CA PHE A 87 -2.57 -11.41 13.01
C PHE A 87 -2.40 -10.81 11.62
N PHE A 88 -2.27 -9.50 11.49
CA PHE A 88 -2.01 -8.86 10.20
C PHE A 88 -0.67 -9.29 9.60
N ASP A 89 0.43 -9.22 10.38
CA ASP A 89 1.75 -9.68 9.94
C ASP A 89 1.74 -11.17 9.56
N TRP A 90 1.14 -12.01 10.41
CA TRP A 90 1.00 -13.45 10.15
C TRP A 90 0.20 -13.74 8.87
N MET A 91 -0.91 -13.03 8.63
CA MET A 91 -1.72 -13.21 7.43
C MET A 91 -0.96 -12.79 6.18
N VAL A 92 -0.23 -11.68 6.20
CA VAL A 92 0.62 -11.24 5.08
C VAL A 92 1.74 -12.25 4.82
N GLY A 93 2.36 -12.80 5.86
CA GLY A 93 3.33 -13.89 5.74
C GLY A 93 2.73 -15.13 5.08
N THR A 94 1.55 -15.56 5.53
CA THR A 94 0.83 -16.71 4.97
C THR A 94 0.43 -16.48 3.52
N LEU A 95 -0.09 -15.28 3.21
CA LEU A 95 -0.46 -14.83 1.88
C LEU A 95 0.73 -14.93 0.91
N PHE A 96 1.92 -14.48 1.34
CA PHE A 96 3.16 -14.61 0.57
C PHE A 96 3.48 -16.08 0.24
N HIS A 97 3.32 -16.99 1.21
CA HIS A 97 3.57 -18.42 1.00
C HIS A 97 2.53 -19.10 0.08
N GLU A 98 1.25 -18.74 0.20
CA GLU A 98 0.23 -19.23 -0.74
C GLU A 98 0.48 -18.72 -2.17
N ALA A 99 0.86 -17.45 -2.32
CA ALA A 99 1.20 -16.88 -3.63
C ALA A 99 2.45 -17.52 -4.24
N MET A 100 3.47 -17.83 -3.44
CA MET A 100 4.64 -18.61 -3.89
C MET A 100 4.23 -19.99 -4.41
N LYS A 101 3.38 -20.73 -3.67
CA LYS A 101 2.89 -22.03 -4.12
C LYS A 101 2.10 -21.94 -5.42
N LEU A 102 1.23 -20.93 -5.53
CA LEU A 102 0.45 -20.70 -6.74
C LEU A 102 1.35 -20.36 -7.95
N LYS A 103 2.42 -19.58 -7.74
CA LYS A 103 3.43 -19.27 -8.77
C LYS A 103 4.10 -20.53 -9.31
N GLU A 104 4.51 -21.44 -8.42
CA GLU A 104 5.13 -22.71 -8.84
C GLU A 104 4.16 -23.60 -9.62
N ASN A 105 2.89 -23.68 -9.20
CA ASN A 105 1.87 -24.42 -9.95
C ASN A 105 1.62 -23.83 -11.34
N ALA A 106 1.54 -22.50 -11.45
CA ALA A 106 1.39 -21.81 -12.73
C ALA A 106 2.60 -22.08 -13.65
N TYR A 107 3.82 -22.03 -13.10
CA TYR A 107 5.03 -22.40 -13.85
C TYR A 107 4.94 -23.82 -14.38
N MET A 108 4.53 -24.77 -13.53
CA MET A 108 4.42 -26.17 -13.92
C MET A 108 3.47 -26.38 -15.10
N LEU A 109 2.29 -25.77 -15.05
CA LEU A 109 1.28 -25.87 -16.10
C LEU A 109 1.72 -25.17 -17.38
N GLU A 110 2.21 -23.94 -17.30
CA GLU A 110 2.55 -23.15 -18.50
C GLU A 110 3.81 -23.67 -19.20
N ARG A 111 4.82 -24.10 -18.43
CA ARG A 111 6.10 -24.53 -18.99
C ARG A 111 6.10 -25.99 -19.42
N TYR A 112 5.56 -26.87 -18.59
CA TYR A 112 5.73 -28.30 -18.78
C TYR A 112 4.51 -28.98 -19.40
N ALA A 113 3.27 -28.59 -19.05
CA ALA A 113 2.08 -29.30 -19.53
C ALA A 113 2.02 -29.45 -21.06
N PRO A 114 2.31 -28.41 -21.89
CA PRO A 114 2.27 -28.55 -23.34
C PRO A 114 3.25 -29.60 -23.89
N SER A 115 4.46 -29.64 -23.30
CA SER A 115 5.49 -30.61 -23.71
C SER A 115 5.11 -32.03 -23.33
N TYR A 116 4.51 -32.20 -22.14
CA TYR A 116 4.02 -33.49 -21.67
C TYR A 116 2.83 -33.99 -22.48
N GLU A 117 1.90 -33.12 -22.87
CA GLU A 117 0.77 -33.48 -23.72
C GLU A 117 1.23 -34.03 -25.08
N ILE A 118 2.20 -33.37 -25.72
CA ILE A 118 2.80 -33.83 -26.98
C ILE A 118 3.50 -35.19 -26.80
N ALA A 119 4.21 -35.38 -25.68
CA ALA A 119 4.85 -36.64 -25.38
C ALA A 119 3.84 -37.78 -25.15
N LEU A 120 2.75 -37.51 -24.43
CA LEU A 120 1.68 -38.46 -24.15
C LEU A 120 0.96 -38.94 -25.43
N MET A 121 0.85 -38.11 -26.47
CA MET A 121 0.30 -38.53 -27.76
C MET A 121 1.14 -39.60 -28.47
N LYS A 122 2.41 -39.75 -28.10
CA LYS A 122 3.36 -40.70 -28.72
C LYS A 122 3.53 -41.99 -27.94
N VAL A 123 2.88 -42.13 -26.78
CA VAL A 123 3.02 -43.27 -25.87
C VAL A 123 1.68 -43.98 -25.74
N PRO A 124 1.64 -45.33 -25.61
CA PRO A 124 0.39 -46.06 -25.36
C PRO A 124 -0.34 -45.54 -24.12
N ASP A 125 -1.67 -45.55 -24.16
CA ASP A 125 -2.48 -45.16 -22.99
C ASP A 125 -2.46 -46.27 -21.92
N ASP A 126 -1.53 -46.17 -21.00
CA ASP A 126 -1.28 -47.14 -19.94
C ASP A 126 -1.58 -46.57 -18.53
N SER A 127 -1.15 -47.28 -17.48
CA SER A 127 -1.32 -46.79 -16.10
C SER A 127 -0.50 -45.52 -15.82
N ASN A 128 0.67 -45.39 -16.44
CA ASN A 128 1.60 -44.29 -16.18
C ASN A 128 1.17 -43.03 -16.93
N SER A 129 0.77 -43.13 -18.20
CA SER A 129 0.20 -42.02 -18.98
C SER A 129 -0.96 -41.32 -18.24
N ARG A 130 -1.84 -42.11 -17.61
CA ARG A 130 -2.97 -41.64 -16.81
C ARG A 130 -2.58 -40.94 -15.52
N LYS A 131 -1.50 -41.38 -14.85
CA LYS A 131 -0.97 -40.69 -13.65
C LYS A 131 -0.46 -39.29 -13.98
N TYR A 132 0.18 -39.10 -15.13
CA TYR A 132 0.68 -37.79 -15.55
C TYR A 132 -0.47 -36.81 -15.89
N LYS A 133 -1.52 -37.28 -16.57
CA LYS A 133 -2.73 -36.47 -16.79
C LYS A 133 -3.36 -36.04 -15.47
N ARG A 134 -3.52 -37.00 -14.55
CA ARG A 134 -4.03 -36.74 -13.20
C ARG A 134 -3.21 -35.70 -12.45
N PHE A 135 -1.87 -35.72 -12.56
CA PHE A 135 -1.01 -34.72 -11.91
C PHE A 135 -1.35 -33.27 -12.33
N PHE A 136 -1.56 -33.01 -13.63
CA PHE A 136 -1.92 -31.66 -14.09
C PHE A 136 -3.36 -31.28 -13.74
N GLU A 137 -4.29 -32.24 -13.74
CA GLU A 137 -5.67 -32.04 -13.25
C GLU A 137 -5.67 -31.66 -11.75
N GLU A 138 -4.89 -32.37 -10.92
CA GLU A 138 -4.71 -32.07 -9.50
C GLU A 138 -4.03 -30.70 -9.31
N THR A 139 -3.04 -30.35 -10.15
CA THR A 139 -2.36 -29.05 -10.11
C THR A 139 -3.34 -27.90 -10.40
N LEU A 140 -4.25 -28.06 -11.37
CA LEU A 140 -5.30 -27.08 -11.64
C LEU A 140 -6.25 -26.92 -10.44
N GLN A 141 -6.67 -28.02 -9.83
CA GLN A 141 -7.49 -27.98 -8.61
C GLN A 141 -6.76 -27.30 -7.44
N ASP A 142 -5.45 -27.49 -7.33
CA ASP A 142 -4.61 -26.79 -6.35
C ASP A 142 -4.53 -25.29 -6.64
N MET A 143 -4.51 -24.88 -7.90
CA MET A 143 -4.57 -23.47 -8.27
C MET A 143 -5.91 -22.83 -7.87
N ASP A 144 -7.04 -23.50 -8.14
CA ASP A 144 -8.37 -23.03 -7.72
C ASP A 144 -8.42 -22.82 -6.20
N ARG A 145 -7.97 -23.82 -5.43
CA ARG A 145 -7.88 -23.73 -3.97
C ARG A 145 -6.92 -22.64 -3.51
N GLY A 146 -5.79 -22.49 -4.19
CA GLY A 146 -4.78 -21.47 -3.89
C GLY A 146 -5.34 -20.06 -4.08
N MET A 147 -6.01 -19.81 -5.20
CA MET A 147 -6.64 -18.52 -5.48
C MET A 147 -7.70 -18.15 -4.43
N GLU A 148 -8.57 -19.10 -4.09
CA GLU A 148 -9.61 -18.89 -3.08
C GLU A 148 -9.02 -18.60 -1.69
N ARG A 149 -7.94 -19.29 -1.30
CA ARG A 149 -7.23 -19.04 -0.05
C ARG A 149 -6.61 -17.65 -0.02
N ILE A 150 -5.95 -17.24 -1.11
CA ILE A 150 -5.35 -15.91 -1.26
C ILE A 150 -6.43 -14.84 -1.12
N ARG A 151 -7.58 -15.00 -1.80
CA ARG A 151 -8.73 -14.10 -1.72
C ARG A 151 -9.26 -13.95 -0.29
N CYS A 152 -9.47 -15.08 0.39
CA CYS A 152 -9.90 -15.10 1.80
C CYS A 152 -8.88 -14.43 2.73
N LEU A 153 -7.58 -14.71 2.54
CA LEU A 153 -6.50 -14.12 3.34
C LEU A 153 -6.44 -12.61 3.17
N TYR A 154 -6.54 -12.08 1.95
CA TYR A 154 -6.60 -10.64 1.70
C TYR A 154 -7.81 -9.99 2.39
N LYS A 155 -9.00 -10.59 2.26
CA LYS A 155 -10.21 -10.06 2.93
C LYS A 155 -10.04 -10.00 4.45
N ASN A 156 -9.53 -11.06 5.05
CA ASN A 156 -9.32 -11.12 6.50
C ASN A 156 -8.20 -10.16 6.95
N ALA A 157 -7.12 -10.04 6.17
CA ALA A 157 -6.05 -9.09 6.45
C ALA A 157 -6.53 -7.64 6.34
N ALA A 158 -7.41 -7.32 5.39
CA ALA A 158 -8.01 -5.99 5.25
C ALA A 158 -8.81 -5.59 6.50
N GLN A 159 -9.57 -6.52 7.07
CA GLN A 159 -10.32 -6.28 8.32
C GLN A 159 -9.40 -5.94 9.49
N ARG A 160 -8.27 -6.66 9.62
CA ARG A 160 -7.25 -6.35 10.67
C ARG A 160 -6.55 -5.03 10.40
N LEU A 161 -6.19 -4.78 9.14
CA LEU A 161 -5.57 -3.53 8.73
C LEU A 161 -6.46 -2.32 9.02
N LEU A 162 -7.77 -2.46 8.84
CA LEU A 162 -8.73 -1.40 9.14
C LEU A 162 -8.70 -1.00 10.63
N HIS A 163 -8.59 -1.96 11.55
CA HIS A 163 -8.39 -1.66 12.98
C HIS A 163 -7.06 -0.96 13.26
N LEU A 164 -5.98 -1.39 12.59
CA LEU A 164 -4.68 -0.73 12.71
C LEU A 164 -4.75 0.71 12.19
N ILE A 165 -5.35 0.96 11.03
CA ILE A 165 -5.54 2.31 10.48
C ILE A 165 -6.32 3.20 11.45
N LYS A 166 -7.36 2.67 12.10
CA LYS A 166 -8.15 3.44 13.08
C LYS A 166 -7.32 3.94 14.26
N ARG A 167 -6.39 3.11 14.75
CA ARG A 167 -5.47 3.49 15.84
C ARG A 167 -4.47 4.54 15.40
N GLU A 168 -4.19 4.61 14.11
CA GLU A 168 -3.24 5.52 13.46
C GLU A 168 -3.95 6.74 12.85
N ARG A 169 -5.17 7.08 13.29
CA ARG A 169 -5.96 8.19 12.71
C ARG A 169 -5.29 9.57 12.81
N GLU A 170 -4.34 9.72 13.73
CA GLU A 170 -3.54 10.95 13.92
C GLU A 170 -2.26 10.97 13.06
N ASN A 171 -1.93 9.86 12.39
CA ASN A 171 -0.81 9.79 11.46
C ASN A 171 -1.17 10.57 10.18
N GLY A 172 -0.75 11.83 10.14
CA GLY A 172 -1.11 12.72 9.03
C GLY A 172 -0.57 12.28 7.67
N ILE A 173 0.54 11.52 7.61
CA ILE A 173 1.06 10.97 6.35
C ILE A 173 0.11 9.87 5.83
N LEU A 174 -0.41 9.04 6.73
CA LEU A 174 -1.37 7.99 6.40
C LEU A 174 -2.69 8.58 5.93
N ILE A 175 -3.22 9.59 6.63
CA ILE A 175 -4.46 10.24 6.25
C ILE A 175 -4.34 10.94 4.89
N ARG A 176 -3.21 11.61 4.61
CA ARG A 176 -2.92 12.16 3.28
C ARG A 176 -2.98 11.09 2.19
N MET A 177 -2.26 9.99 2.39
CA MET A 177 -2.23 8.88 1.43
C MET A 177 -3.62 8.26 1.20
N LEU A 178 -4.43 8.13 2.25
CA LEU A 178 -5.80 7.64 2.14
C LEU A 178 -6.71 8.60 1.37
N LEU A 179 -6.59 9.92 1.56
CA LEU A 179 -7.39 10.90 0.82
C LEU A 179 -7.01 10.95 -0.67
N GLU A 180 -5.72 10.82 -0.99
CA GLU A 180 -5.21 10.81 -2.37
C GLU A 180 -5.71 9.62 -3.20
N ASP A 181 -6.02 8.48 -2.57
CA ASP A 181 -6.47 7.25 -3.23
C ASP A 181 -7.69 6.65 -2.50
N ILE A 182 -8.62 7.51 -2.11
CA ILE A 182 -9.74 7.14 -1.24
C ILE A 182 -10.65 6.10 -1.88
N GLU A 183 -10.83 6.12 -3.20
CA GLU A 183 -11.64 5.16 -3.93
C GLU A 183 -11.08 3.74 -3.81
N ARG A 184 -9.75 3.57 -3.92
CA ARG A 184 -9.09 2.27 -3.75
C ARG A 184 -9.18 1.81 -2.30
N ALA A 185 -8.87 2.69 -1.35
CA ALA A 185 -8.95 2.37 0.07
C ALA A 185 -10.38 1.93 0.45
N GLN A 186 -11.39 2.68 0.02
CA GLN A 186 -12.80 2.37 0.19
C GLN A 186 -13.17 1.01 -0.42
N LYS A 187 -12.73 0.73 -1.65
CA LYS A 187 -13.05 -0.52 -2.35
C LYS A 187 -12.53 -1.77 -1.63
N PHE A 188 -11.35 -1.70 -1.04
CA PHE A 188 -10.66 -2.89 -0.49
C PHE A 188 -10.73 -3.02 1.03
N LEU A 189 -11.00 -1.93 1.76
CA LEU A 189 -11.08 -1.96 3.23
C LEU A 189 -12.50 -2.02 3.76
N MET A 190 -13.49 -1.58 2.98
CA MET A 190 -14.88 -1.46 3.43
C MET A 190 -15.80 -2.42 2.67
N GLU A 191 -16.87 -2.85 3.34
CA GLU A 191 -17.97 -3.53 2.67
C GLU A 191 -18.80 -2.54 1.84
N LYS A 192 -19.57 -3.06 0.88
CA LYS A 192 -20.34 -2.23 -0.05
C LYS A 192 -21.39 -1.40 0.69
N GLY A 193 -21.29 -0.08 0.59
CA GLY A 193 -22.25 0.88 1.15
C GLY A 193 -21.76 1.60 2.41
N ASP A 194 -20.68 1.12 3.03
CA ASP A 194 -20.04 1.82 4.14
C ASP A 194 -19.15 2.96 3.62
N CYS A 195 -18.79 3.92 4.47
CA CYS A 195 -17.87 5.01 4.14
C CYS A 195 -16.64 4.96 5.07
N LEU A 196 -15.45 4.81 4.49
CA LEU A 196 -14.19 4.68 5.22
C LEU A 196 -13.91 5.91 6.09
N LEU A 197 -14.09 7.12 5.53
CA LEU A 197 -13.85 8.36 6.29
C LEU A 197 -14.84 8.50 7.45
N SER A 198 -16.11 8.17 7.24
CA SER A 198 -17.11 8.20 8.32
C SER A 198 -16.83 7.15 9.40
N TRP A 199 -16.26 6.00 9.03
CA TRP A 199 -15.87 4.96 9.99
C TRP A 199 -14.62 5.34 10.80
N LEU A 200 -13.64 6.00 10.17
CA LEU A 200 -12.42 6.48 10.81
C LEU A 200 -12.66 7.70 11.71
N PHE A 201 -13.52 8.62 11.26
CA PHE A 201 -13.81 9.90 11.90
C PHE A 201 -15.32 10.05 12.16
N PRO A 202 -15.88 9.31 13.14
CA PRO A 202 -17.30 9.40 13.48
C PRO A 202 -17.71 10.78 13.98
N GLU A 203 -16.76 11.58 14.50
CA GLU A 203 -16.96 12.97 14.94
C GLU A 203 -17.14 13.92 13.74
N GLY A 204 -16.70 13.52 12.56
CA GLY A 204 -16.90 14.24 11.32
C GLY A 204 -15.72 14.10 10.35
N ILE A 205 -16.04 13.87 9.08
CA ILE A 205 -15.04 13.67 8.01
C ILE A 205 -14.12 14.88 7.79
N HIS A 206 -14.53 16.08 8.22
CA HIS A 206 -13.72 17.29 8.17
C HIS A 206 -12.40 17.13 8.95
N LEU A 207 -12.36 16.28 9.99
CA LEU A 207 -11.14 15.99 10.74
C LEU A 207 -10.07 15.32 9.89
N ALA A 208 -10.45 14.47 8.92
CA ALA A 208 -9.50 13.85 8.00
C ALA A 208 -8.77 14.91 7.16
N TYR A 209 -9.54 15.87 6.61
CA TYR A 209 -8.98 16.97 5.83
C TYR A 209 -8.17 17.94 6.69
N LEU A 210 -8.55 18.15 7.96
CA LEU A 210 -7.80 18.99 8.89
C LEU A 210 -6.42 18.39 9.15
N ILE A 211 -6.37 17.11 9.53
CA ILE A 211 -5.13 16.36 9.77
C ILE A 211 -4.26 16.35 8.51
N ALA A 212 -4.85 16.10 7.33
CA ALA A 212 -4.12 16.15 6.07
C ALA A 212 -3.56 17.54 5.78
N GLY A 213 -4.33 18.60 6.01
CA GLY A 213 -3.93 19.99 5.79
C GLY A 213 -2.76 20.41 6.67
N GLU A 214 -2.81 20.10 7.97
CA GLU A 214 -1.71 20.33 8.91
C GLU A 214 -0.46 19.59 8.47
N SER A 215 -0.63 18.33 8.09
CA SER A 215 0.46 17.48 7.64
C SER A 215 1.09 18.03 6.34
N TYR A 216 0.30 18.40 5.32
CA TYR A 216 0.80 19.04 4.09
C TYR A 216 1.55 20.34 4.38
N LEU A 217 1.02 21.17 5.29
CA LEU A 217 1.64 22.42 5.69
C LEU A 217 3.00 22.21 6.33
N GLU A 218 3.13 21.23 7.23
CA GLU A 218 4.41 20.82 7.83
C GLU A 218 5.41 20.33 6.79
N GLY A 219 4.94 19.57 5.79
CA GLY A 219 5.76 19.06 4.70
C GLY A 219 6.11 20.09 3.62
N GLY A 220 5.61 21.32 3.70
CA GLY A 220 5.84 22.38 2.70
C GLY A 220 4.99 22.27 1.42
N TRP A 221 3.98 21.41 1.41
CA TRP A 221 3.06 21.20 0.29
C TRP A 221 1.90 22.19 0.39
N TYR A 222 2.18 23.47 0.09
CA TYR A 222 1.26 24.57 0.41
C TYR A 222 -0.01 24.59 -0.44
N VAL A 223 0.00 24.03 -1.66
CA VAL A 223 -1.21 24.00 -2.50
C VAL A 223 -2.20 23.00 -1.91
N GLU A 224 -1.71 21.80 -1.60
CA GLU A 224 -2.44 20.69 -1.01
C GLU A 224 -2.94 21.02 0.39
N ALA A 225 -2.11 21.70 1.20
CA ALA A 225 -2.51 22.20 2.51
C ALA A 225 -3.69 23.18 2.42
N ARG A 226 -3.63 24.13 1.47
CA ARG A 226 -4.73 25.08 1.26
C ARG A 226 -6.00 24.37 0.85
N MET A 227 -5.93 23.50 -0.16
CA MET A 227 -7.10 22.74 -0.62
C MET A 227 -7.73 21.93 0.51
N SER A 228 -6.91 21.31 1.35
CA SER A 228 -7.38 20.52 2.50
C SER A 228 -8.11 21.39 3.52
N PHE A 229 -7.53 22.52 3.94
CA PHE A 229 -8.20 23.44 4.88
C PHE A 229 -9.46 24.07 4.29
N GLU A 230 -9.48 24.39 2.99
CA GLU A 230 -10.68 24.87 2.31
C GLU A 230 -11.79 23.80 2.33
N GLU A 231 -11.45 22.53 2.14
CA GLU A 231 -12.40 21.41 2.24
C GLU A 231 -12.97 21.28 3.66
N VAL A 232 -12.13 21.45 4.70
CA VAL A 232 -12.61 21.54 6.09
C VAL A 232 -13.65 22.64 6.22
N LEU A 233 -13.40 23.84 5.69
CA LEU A 233 -14.31 24.98 5.83
C LEU A 233 -15.58 24.86 4.99
N LYS A 234 -15.62 24.04 3.94
CA LYS A 234 -16.88 23.70 3.25
C LYS A 234 -17.80 22.86 4.13
N ILE A 235 -17.22 21.97 4.93
CA ILE A 235 -17.96 21.01 5.77
C ILE A 235 -18.26 21.60 7.15
N ALA A 236 -17.29 22.31 7.73
CA ALA A 236 -17.33 22.96 9.03
C ALA A 236 -16.84 24.42 8.92
N PRO A 237 -17.70 25.36 8.48
CA PRO A 237 -17.32 26.76 8.20
C PRO A 237 -16.73 27.52 9.38
N ASP A 238 -17.03 27.09 10.60
CA ASP A 238 -16.59 27.72 11.84
C ASP A 238 -15.35 27.06 12.46
N CYS A 239 -14.75 26.06 11.80
CA CYS A 239 -13.53 25.41 12.28
C CYS A 239 -12.38 26.42 12.43
N TYR A 240 -11.99 26.66 13.67
CA TYR A 240 -10.96 27.63 14.03
C TYR A 240 -9.58 27.17 13.55
N GLU A 241 -9.30 25.88 13.68
CA GLU A 241 -8.04 25.24 13.32
C GLU A 241 -7.76 25.39 11.82
N ALA A 242 -8.76 25.18 10.97
CA ALA A 242 -8.61 25.37 9.51
C ALA A 242 -8.38 26.84 9.14
N LYS A 243 -9.10 27.78 9.75
CA LYS A 243 -8.87 29.23 9.54
C LYS A 243 -7.45 29.62 9.95
N LYS A 244 -6.99 29.13 11.11
CA LYS A 244 -5.63 29.35 11.61
C LYS A 244 -4.57 28.73 10.69
N GLY A 245 -4.83 27.52 10.18
CA GLY A 245 -3.98 26.82 9.20
C GLY A 245 -3.77 27.64 7.93
N LEU A 246 -4.85 28.18 7.36
CA LEU A 246 -4.79 29.06 6.18
C LEU A 246 -4.01 30.35 6.45
N GLN A 247 -4.20 30.98 7.61
CA GLN A 247 -3.43 32.19 7.99
C GLN A 247 -1.93 31.89 8.11
N LEU A 248 -1.56 30.76 8.72
CA LEU A 248 -0.18 30.34 8.84
C LEU A 248 0.45 30.04 7.46
N LEU A 249 -0.31 29.38 6.58
CA LEU A 249 0.07 29.11 5.21
C LEU A 249 0.35 30.40 4.43
N GLU A 250 -0.56 31.38 4.50
CA GLU A 250 -0.37 32.69 3.87
C GLU A 250 0.86 33.42 4.40
N LYS A 251 1.11 33.36 5.71
CA LYS A 251 2.31 33.94 6.32
C LYS A 251 3.58 33.32 5.74
N ARG A 252 3.65 31.99 5.66
CA ARG A 252 4.81 31.28 5.07
C ARG A 252 5.02 31.63 3.60
N LEU A 253 3.95 31.70 2.81
CA LEU A 253 4.03 32.10 1.40
C LEU A 253 4.55 33.54 1.23
N LYS A 254 4.10 34.48 2.08
CA LYS A 254 4.60 35.86 2.08
C LYS A 254 6.09 35.92 2.44
N GLU A 255 6.52 35.19 3.46
CA GLU A 255 7.93 35.09 3.84
C GLU A 255 8.77 34.56 2.68
N MET A 256 8.37 33.46 2.04
CA MET A 256 9.08 32.91 0.88
C MET A 256 9.14 33.88 -0.31
N ALA A 257 8.05 34.61 -0.58
CA ALA A 257 8.05 35.64 -1.63
C ALA A 257 9.03 36.78 -1.33
N LEU A 258 9.14 37.21 -0.07
CA LEU A 258 10.11 38.23 0.37
C LEU A 258 11.55 37.74 0.25
N TYR A 259 11.84 36.48 0.64
CA TYR A 259 13.17 35.89 0.49
C TYR A 259 13.55 35.68 -0.99
N GLY A 260 12.61 35.26 -1.84
CA GLY A 260 12.82 35.13 -3.29
C GLY A 260 13.05 36.49 -3.98
N ALA A 261 12.32 37.52 -3.58
CA ALA A 261 12.54 38.89 -4.05
C ALA A 261 13.88 39.47 -3.58
N GLY A 262 14.32 39.15 -2.36
CA GLY A 262 15.62 39.57 -1.82
C GLY A 262 16.83 39.03 -2.61
N TYR A 263 16.73 37.83 -3.17
CA TYR A 263 17.74 37.29 -4.09
C TYR A 263 17.77 38.03 -5.44
N LEU A 264 16.59 38.31 -6.02
CA LEU A 264 16.48 39.07 -7.27
C LEU A 264 16.95 40.54 -7.14
N VAL A 265 16.85 41.13 -5.94
CA VAL A 265 17.39 42.48 -5.66
C VAL A 265 18.91 42.45 -5.48
N LYS A 266 19.48 41.43 -4.82
CA LYS A 266 20.95 41.30 -4.68
C LYS A 266 21.67 41.10 -6.01
N ASP A 267 21.07 40.37 -6.96
CA ASP A 267 21.67 40.19 -8.28
C ASP A 267 21.53 41.42 -9.19
N ARG A 268 20.48 42.24 -9.02
CA ARG A 268 20.40 43.55 -9.70
C ARG A 268 21.35 44.59 -9.14
N VAL A 269 21.63 44.57 -7.83
CA VAL A 269 22.58 45.53 -7.21
C VAL A 269 24.03 45.23 -7.63
N LYS A 270 24.38 43.98 -7.96
CA LYS A 270 25.70 43.64 -8.51
C LYS A 270 25.91 43.97 -10.00
N LEU A 271 24.83 44.12 -10.78
CA LEU A 271 24.92 44.45 -12.21
C LEU A 271 24.94 45.95 -12.50
N VAL A 272 24.59 46.81 -11.54
CA VAL A 272 24.59 48.28 -11.70
C VAL A 272 25.90 48.93 -11.23
N SER A 273 26.80 48.19 -10.58
CA SER A 273 28.10 48.70 -10.10
C SER A 273 29.30 48.49 -11.04
N CYS A 274 29.09 48.07 -12.29
CA CYS A 274 30.18 47.84 -13.27
C CYS A 274 30.11 48.74 -14.53
N THR A 275 29.30 49.79 -14.55
CA THR A 275 29.28 50.77 -15.65
C THR A 275 29.45 52.20 -15.11
N SER A 276 30.60 52.49 -14.53
CA SER A 276 31.11 53.86 -14.32
C SER A 276 32.57 53.80 -13.89
N SER A 277 33.47 53.61 -14.85
CA SER A 277 34.88 54.03 -14.86
C SER A 277 35.44 53.76 -16.26
#